data_AF-A0A530LU92-F1
#
_entry.id   AF-A0A530LU92-F1
#
_cell.length_a   1.000
_cell.length_b   1.000
_cell.length_c   1.000
_cell.angle_alpha   90.00
_cell.angle_beta   90.00
_cell.angle_gamma   90.00
#
_symmetry.space_group_name_H-M   'P 1'
#
loop_
_entity.id
_entity.type
_entity.pdbx_description
1 polymer ?
#
loop_
_entity_poly.entity_id
_entity_poly.type
_entity_poly.pdbx_seq_one_letter_code
_entity_poly.pdbx_strand_id
1 'polypeptide(L)'
;VGMALAERMLAARHGADLVDHFTYAIAGDGCLQEGISHEAIDLAGHLKLSRLIVFWDDNAISIDGPTSLSTSMDQPARFKAAGWHVQSVDGHDMEAVAAAIEAARQSDRPSLIACRTVIGKGAPNLGGSEKTHGAPLGDAEIAATRENIGWAYAPFEVPDDILFTWREIAERGQATRHAWEQRLAASPRRQAFESAVAGNLPGAVFEALGAFRKEHVEKATKVATRKASEMALGAINAATDLTVGGSADLTHSNLTITKGMDRIAPDDYAGRYIHYGIREHGMAAAMNGIALHGGFVPYGGTFLCFADYARGAMRLSALMGQRIIYVMTHDSIGLGEDGPTHQPVEHLAMLRATPNLNVFRPADIIETAECWELALKSENRPSVLVLSRQNLPMLRQTDSDENRSSQGAYILREPPEHRAV
;
A
#
# COMPACT_ATOMS: atom_id res chain seq x y z
N VAL A 1 7.52 -3.39 0.70
CA VAL A 1 7.68 -2.74 -0.63
C VAL A 1 7.15 -1.32 -0.63
N GLY A 2 5.84 -1.08 -0.45
CA GLY A 2 5.27 0.28 -0.49
C GLY A 2 5.94 1.31 0.41
N MET A 3 6.23 0.95 1.67
CA MET A 3 6.94 1.84 2.61
C MET A 3 8.35 2.19 2.13
N ALA A 4 9.13 1.21 1.65
CA ALA A 4 10.47 1.46 1.11
C ALA A 4 10.44 2.33 -0.15
N LEU A 5 9.42 2.16 -1.00
CA LEU A 5 9.23 3.02 -2.17
C LEU A 5 8.87 4.46 -1.75
N ALA A 6 7.97 4.64 -0.78
CA ALA A 6 7.63 5.95 -0.23
C ALA A 6 8.85 6.67 0.38
N GLU A 7 9.69 5.93 1.09
CA GLU A 7 10.94 6.43 1.63
C GLU A 7 11.87 6.96 0.52
N ARG A 8 12.06 6.20 -0.57
CA ARG A 8 12.88 6.63 -1.72
C ARG A 8 12.30 7.87 -2.40
N MET A 9 10.98 7.92 -2.60
CA MET A 9 10.31 9.08 -3.20
C MET A 9 10.43 10.34 -2.33
N LEU A 10 10.21 10.23 -1.02
CA LEU A 10 10.34 11.37 -0.11
C LEU A 10 11.79 11.83 0.01
N ALA A 11 12.77 10.91 0.04
CA ALA A 11 14.18 11.25 0.03
C ALA A 11 14.58 12.00 -1.24
N ALA A 12 14.07 11.60 -2.41
CA ALA A 12 14.31 12.30 -3.67
C ALA A 12 13.77 13.75 -3.65
N ARG A 13 12.61 13.98 -3.01
CA ARG A 13 11.96 15.30 -2.95
C ARG A 13 12.50 16.21 -1.84
N HIS A 14 12.70 15.67 -0.65
CA HIS A 14 13.04 16.43 0.54
C HIS A 14 14.51 16.32 0.95
N GLY A 15 15.25 15.37 0.39
CA GLY A 15 16.67 15.15 0.64
C GLY A 15 16.93 14.10 1.72
N ALA A 16 18.08 13.42 1.59
CA ALA A 16 18.48 12.34 2.50
C ALA A 16 18.68 12.82 3.94
N ASP A 17 19.01 14.09 4.17
CA ASP A 17 19.18 14.61 5.54
C ASP A 17 17.90 14.53 6.39
N LEU A 18 16.73 14.59 5.73
CA LEU A 18 15.42 14.47 6.36
C LEU A 18 14.83 13.07 6.24
N VAL A 19 15.18 12.31 5.21
CA VAL A 19 14.58 11.00 4.92
C VAL A 19 15.68 10.01 4.56
N ASP A 20 16.06 9.21 5.54
CA ASP A 20 17.13 8.22 5.44
C ASP A 20 16.88 7.11 6.45
N HIS A 21 16.03 6.14 6.07
CA HIS A 21 15.71 5.02 6.96
C HIS A 21 15.41 3.74 6.19
N PHE A 22 15.57 2.62 6.87
CA PHE A 22 15.34 1.29 6.33
C PHE A 22 13.93 0.80 6.65
N THR A 23 13.39 -0.05 5.77
CA THR A 23 12.20 -0.86 6.02
C THR A 23 12.64 -2.30 6.27
N TYR A 24 12.38 -2.81 7.46
CA TYR A 24 12.60 -4.21 7.82
C TYR A 24 11.28 -4.97 7.83
N ALA A 25 11.27 -6.20 7.34
CA ALA A 25 10.13 -7.10 7.44
C ALA A 25 10.60 -8.50 7.84
N ILE A 26 9.83 -9.18 8.69
CA ILE A 26 9.99 -10.62 8.95
C ILE A 26 8.88 -11.34 8.21
N ALA A 27 9.24 -12.34 7.43
CA ALA A 27 8.33 -13.20 6.68
C ALA A 27 8.55 -14.66 7.10
N GLY A 28 7.49 -15.45 7.13
CA GLY A 28 7.58 -16.91 7.26
C GLY A 28 7.30 -17.62 5.95
N ASP A 29 7.30 -18.95 5.99
CA ASP A 29 7.02 -19.80 4.83
C ASP A 29 5.66 -19.52 4.19
N GLY A 30 4.62 -19.30 5.00
CA GLY A 30 3.29 -18.95 4.51
C GLY A 30 3.30 -17.67 3.66
N CYS A 31 4.02 -16.64 4.10
CA CYS A 31 4.16 -15.40 3.33
C CYS A 31 4.83 -15.64 1.98
N LEU A 32 5.85 -16.51 1.91
CA LEU A 32 6.61 -16.74 0.69
C LEU A 32 5.97 -17.77 -0.26
N GLN A 33 4.93 -18.48 0.19
CA GLN A 33 4.07 -19.32 -0.67
C GLN A 33 2.95 -18.50 -1.33
N GLU A 34 2.50 -17.42 -0.71
CA GLU A 34 1.45 -16.56 -1.25
C GLU A 34 1.88 -15.85 -2.55
N GLY A 35 1.00 -15.85 -3.56
CA GLY A 35 1.26 -15.28 -4.89
C GLY A 35 1.60 -13.80 -4.85
N ILE A 36 0.98 -13.04 -3.94
CA ILE A 36 1.27 -11.61 -3.73
C ILE A 36 2.74 -11.36 -3.36
N SER A 37 3.40 -12.31 -2.70
CA SER A 37 4.82 -12.17 -2.38
C SER A 37 5.67 -12.16 -3.65
N HIS A 38 5.32 -12.96 -4.66
CA HIS A 38 6.03 -12.98 -5.93
C HIS A 38 5.91 -11.63 -6.64
N GLU A 39 4.69 -11.09 -6.71
CA GLU A 39 4.44 -9.76 -7.27
C GLU A 39 5.29 -8.68 -6.57
N ALA A 40 5.34 -8.72 -5.24
CA ALA A 40 6.09 -7.77 -4.44
C ALA A 40 7.62 -7.92 -4.57
N ILE A 41 8.12 -9.16 -4.61
CA ILE A 41 9.54 -9.50 -4.75
C ILE A 41 10.05 -9.01 -6.11
N ASP A 42 9.31 -9.32 -7.17
CA ASP A 42 9.65 -8.92 -8.53
C ASP A 42 9.65 -7.39 -8.66
N LEU A 43 8.60 -6.69 -8.18
CA LEU A 43 8.54 -5.23 -8.24
C LEU A 43 9.66 -4.55 -7.45
N ALA A 44 9.97 -5.02 -6.23
CA ALA A 44 11.01 -4.41 -5.41
C ALA A 44 12.41 -4.61 -5.98
N GLY A 45 12.66 -5.78 -6.58
CA GLY A 45 13.90 -6.06 -7.28
C GLY A 45 14.05 -5.23 -8.54
N HIS A 46 12.99 -5.14 -9.36
CA HIS A 46 12.93 -4.25 -10.52
C HIS A 46 13.27 -2.81 -10.13
N LEU A 47 12.62 -2.27 -9.10
CA LEU A 47 12.83 -0.90 -8.62
C LEU A 47 14.10 -0.71 -7.79
N LYS A 48 14.94 -1.73 -7.59
CA LYS A 48 16.17 -1.68 -6.77
C LYS A 48 15.98 -1.03 -5.39
N LEU A 49 14.95 -1.45 -4.65
CA LEU A 49 14.65 -0.86 -3.33
C LEU A 49 15.67 -1.29 -2.24
N SER A 50 16.88 -0.74 -2.30
CA SER A 50 18.03 -1.09 -1.42
C SER A 50 17.77 -0.95 0.08
N ARG A 51 16.75 -0.18 0.47
CA ARG A 51 16.36 0.02 1.87
C ARG A 51 15.31 -0.95 2.37
N LEU A 52 14.93 -1.94 1.56
CA LEU A 52 14.09 -3.04 1.97
C LEU A 52 14.96 -4.25 2.35
N ILE A 53 14.88 -4.64 3.62
CA ILE A 53 15.56 -5.82 4.14
C ILE A 53 14.49 -6.77 4.71
N VAL A 54 14.42 -7.98 4.15
CA VAL A 54 13.47 -9.01 4.56
C VAL A 54 14.25 -10.12 5.26
N PHE A 55 13.85 -10.45 6.48
CA PHE A 55 14.24 -11.67 7.16
C PHE A 55 13.21 -12.74 6.82
N TRP A 56 13.65 -13.86 6.27
CA TRP A 56 12.80 -15.04 6.18
C TRP A 56 13.15 -15.96 7.34
N ASP A 57 12.18 -16.21 8.21
CA ASP A 57 12.24 -17.28 9.19
C ASP A 57 12.06 -18.62 8.47
N ASP A 58 13.18 -19.19 8.02
CA ASP A 58 13.25 -20.51 7.39
C ASP A 58 13.30 -21.57 8.49
N ASN A 59 12.14 -21.91 9.04
CA ASN A 59 12.01 -22.91 10.10
C ASN A 59 11.51 -24.28 9.60
N ALA A 60 11.18 -24.37 8.30
CA ALA A 60 10.67 -25.56 7.60
C ALA A 60 9.34 -26.13 8.13
N ILE A 61 8.55 -25.33 8.86
CA ILE A 61 7.27 -25.74 9.44
C ILE A 61 6.15 -24.76 9.03
N SER A 62 5.03 -25.32 8.63
CA SER A 62 3.76 -24.64 8.43
C SER A 62 2.70 -25.20 9.38
N ILE A 63 1.45 -24.72 9.29
CA ILE A 63 0.34 -25.20 10.13
C ILE A 63 0.14 -26.71 9.95
N ASP A 64 0.21 -27.21 8.72
CA ASP A 64 -0.06 -28.63 8.40
C ASP A 64 1.13 -29.55 8.71
N GLY A 65 2.24 -29.02 9.21
CA GLY A 65 3.48 -29.77 9.44
C GLY A 65 4.65 -29.26 8.59
N PRO A 66 5.63 -30.13 8.28
CA PRO A 66 6.80 -29.78 7.48
C PRO A 66 6.43 -29.14 6.14
N THR A 67 7.13 -28.07 5.77
CA THR A 67 6.87 -27.36 4.50
C THR A 67 7.04 -28.23 3.26
N SER A 68 7.83 -29.30 3.35
CA SER A 68 8.00 -30.30 2.29
C SER A 68 6.71 -31.00 1.88
N LEU A 69 5.63 -30.89 2.66
CA LEU A 69 4.32 -31.43 2.30
C LEU A 69 3.67 -30.69 1.12
N SER A 70 3.95 -29.40 0.94
CA SER A 70 3.25 -28.55 -0.05
C SER A 70 4.16 -27.70 -0.92
N THR A 71 5.45 -27.58 -0.61
CA THR A 71 6.40 -26.79 -1.41
C THR A 71 7.78 -27.42 -1.51
N SER A 72 8.43 -27.20 -2.65
CA SER A 72 9.84 -27.53 -2.90
C SER A 72 10.58 -26.33 -3.52
N MET A 73 10.04 -25.13 -3.34
CA MET A 73 10.57 -23.89 -3.93
C MET A 73 11.90 -23.49 -3.29
N ASP A 74 12.92 -23.24 -4.11
CA ASP A 74 14.15 -22.58 -3.68
C ASP A 74 13.90 -21.07 -3.56
N GLN A 75 13.56 -20.61 -2.36
CA GLN A 75 13.29 -19.21 -2.08
C GLN A 75 14.53 -18.33 -2.31
N PRO A 76 15.75 -18.67 -1.84
CA PRO A 76 16.95 -17.91 -2.18
C PRO A 76 17.17 -17.75 -3.68
N ALA A 77 16.98 -18.79 -4.49
CA ALA A 77 17.10 -18.70 -5.94
C ALA A 77 16.02 -17.82 -6.55
N ARG A 78 14.76 -17.93 -6.10
CA ARG A 78 13.66 -17.06 -6.54
C ARG A 78 13.96 -15.58 -6.30
N PHE A 79 14.48 -15.23 -5.13
CA PHE A 79 14.87 -13.86 -4.81
C PHE A 79 16.07 -13.39 -5.64
N LYS A 80 17.10 -14.22 -5.82
CA LYS A 80 18.24 -13.92 -6.70
C LYS A 80 17.79 -13.64 -8.13
N ALA A 81 16.88 -14.46 -8.67
CA ALA A 81 16.31 -14.29 -10.01
C ALA A 81 15.54 -12.97 -10.14
N ALA A 82 14.88 -12.51 -9.08
CA ALA A 82 14.23 -11.21 -9.03
C ALA A 82 15.20 -10.03 -8.79
N GLY A 83 16.51 -10.25 -8.76
CA GLY A 83 17.49 -9.17 -8.60
C GLY A 83 17.78 -8.77 -7.15
N TRP A 84 17.54 -9.63 -6.17
CA TRP A 84 17.83 -9.34 -4.77
C TRP A 84 19.26 -9.71 -4.36
N HIS A 85 19.78 -8.99 -3.37
CA HIS A 85 20.89 -9.47 -2.55
C HIS A 85 20.35 -10.55 -1.60
N VAL A 86 21.03 -11.70 -1.50
CA VAL A 86 20.52 -12.85 -0.74
C VAL A 86 21.64 -13.44 0.10
N GLN A 87 21.36 -13.61 1.39
CA GLN A 87 22.23 -14.22 2.37
C GLN A 87 21.49 -15.36 3.07
N SER A 88 22.24 -16.33 3.60
CA SER A 88 21.72 -17.39 4.46
C SER A 88 22.59 -17.46 5.71
N VAL A 89 21.96 -17.50 6.88
CA VAL A 89 22.63 -17.54 8.19
C VAL A 89 21.92 -18.54 9.10
N ASP A 90 22.65 -19.06 10.10
CA ASP A 90 21.99 -19.66 11.25
C ASP A 90 21.27 -18.55 12.01
N GLY A 91 19.93 -18.61 12.03
CA GLY A 91 19.11 -17.61 12.70
C GLY A 91 19.22 -17.64 14.23
N HIS A 92 19.93 -18.63 14.77
CA HIS A 92 20.26 -18.72 16.19
C HIS A 92 21.65 -18.18 16.55
N ASP A 93 22.46 -17.81 15.55
CA ASP A 93 23.74 -17.14 15.74
C ASP A 93 23.53 -15.62 15.59
N MET A 94 23.48 -14.93 16.72
CA MET A 94 23.18 -13.49 16.76
C MET A 94 24.28 -12.64 16.10
N GLU A 95 25.54 -13.08 16.15
CA GLU A 95 26.66 -12.38 15.49
C GLU A 95 26.58 -12.56 13.97
N ALA A 96 26.23 -13.75 13.49
CA ALA A 96 26.00 -14.00 12.07
C ALA A 96 24.83 -13.16 11.54
N VAL A 97 23.72 -13.08 12.29
CA VAL A 97 22.57 -12.22 11.94
C VAL A 97 22.97 -10.75 11.92
N ALA A 98 23.71 -10.27 12.91
CA ALA A 98 24.18 -8.88 12.96
C ALA A 98 25.08 -8.54 11.76
N ALA A 99 26.04 -9.41 11.43
CA ALA A 99 26.90 -9.25 10.26
C ALA A 99 26.11 -9.23 8.95
N ALA A 100 25.09 -10.08 8.81
CA ALA A 100 24.23 -10.12 7.64
C ALA A 100 23.38 -8.85 7.48
N ILE A 101 22.92 -8.24 8.58
CA ILE A 101 22.22 -6.95 8.56
C ILE A 101 23.14 -5.85 8.04
N GLU A 102 24.38 -5.79 8.52
CA GLU A 102 25.34 -4.77 8.06
C GLU A 102 25.70 -4.95 6.59
N ALA A 103 25.90 -6.19 6.12
CA ALA A 103 26.08 -6.47 4.69
C ALA A 103 24.85 -6.08 3.85
N ALA A 104 23.64 -6.36 4.34
CA ALA A 104 22.40 -5.99 3.65
C ALA A 104 22.23 -4.47 3.54
N ARG A 105 22.63 -3.70 4.56
CA ARG A 105 22.59 -2.22 4.55
C ARG A 105 23.55 -1.57 3.54
N GLN A 106 24.58 -2.30 3.11
CA GLN A 106 25.55 -1.84 2.11
C GLN A 106 25.16 -2.20 0.67
N SER A 107 24.12 -3.01 0.48
CA SER A 107 23.65 -3.44 -0.83
C SER A 107 22.96 -2.30 -1.59
N ASP A 108 23.16 -2.26 -2.91
CA ASP A 108 22.41 -1.39 -3.85
C ASP A 108 21.07 -2.02 -4.31
N ARG A 109 20.77 -3.22 -3.82
CA ARG A 109 19.57 -4.03 -4.13
C ARG A 109 18.80 -4.34 -2.85
N PRO A 110 17.47 -4.60 -2.93
CA PRO A 110 16.73 -5.12 -1.77
C PRO A 110 17.36 -6.44 -1.30
N SER A 111 17.30 -6.70 0.00
CA SER A 111 18.01 -7.83 0.62
C SER A 111 17.07 -8.84 1.26
N LEU A 112 17.31 -10.13 1.00
CA LEU A 112 16.77 -11.26 1.76
C LEU A 112 17.86 -11.82 2.66
N ILE A 113 17.55 -12.00 3.94
CA ILE A 113 18.35 -12.75 4.91
C ILE A 113 17.54 -13.99 5.29
N ALA A 114 17.87 -15.13 4.70
CA ALA A 114 17.28 -16.42 5.05
C ALA A 114 17.87 -16.89 6.38
N CYS A 115 17.09 -16.81 7.44
CA CYS A 115 17.48 -17.17 8.80
C CYS A 115 16.99 -18.58 9.06
N ARG A 116 17.91 -19.56 9.06
CA ARG A 116 17.54 -20.94 9.40
C ARG A 116 17.25 -21.02 10.90
N THR A 117 16.02 -21.33 11.30
CA THR A 117 15.67 -21.47 12.72
C THR A 117 15.03 -22.82 13.03
N VAL A 118 14.63 -23.00 14.29
CA VAL A 118 13.88 -24.15 14.78
C VAL A 118 12.67 -23.55 15.50
N ILE A 119 11.47 -23.79 14.97
CA ILE A 119 10.23 -23.30 15.61
C ILE A 119 10.13 -23.87 17.03
N GLY A 120 9.74 -23.04 18.00
CA GLY A 120 9.64 -23.47 19.39
C GLY A 120 10.98 -23.91 20.01
N LYS A 121 12.14 -23.42 19.51
CA LYS A 121 13.46 -23.73 20.09
C LYS A 121 13.45 -23.54 21.61
N GLY A 122 13.97 -24.55 22.31
CA GLY A 122 14.02 -24.60 23.77
C GLY A 122 12.93 -25.48 24.37
N ALA A 123 11.80 -25.69 23.68
CA ALA A 123 10.79 -26.67 24.09
C ALA A 123 11.31 -28.09 23.81
N PRO A 124 11.68 -28.87 24.84
CA PRO A 124 12.42 -30.11 24.62
C PRO A 124 11.60 -31.21 23.94
N ASN A 125 10.27 -31.21 24.09
CA ASN A 125 9.41 -32.25 23.51
C ASN A 125 8.65 -31.78 22.27
N LEU A 126 8.45 -30.46 22.11
CA LEU A 126 7.67 -29.89 21.01
C LEU A 126 8.49 -29.06 20.01
N GLY A 127 9.75 -28.72 20.31
CA GLY A 127 10.61 -27.94 19.43
C GLY A 127 10.77 -28.59 18.05
N GLY A 128 10.68 -27.79 16.99
CA GLY A 128 10.74 -28.25 15.60
C GLY A 128 9.42 -28.84 15.05
N SER A 129 8.33 -28.78 15.81
CA SER A 129 7.00 -29.26 15.38
C SER A 129 5.99 -28.13 15.22
N GLU A 130 5.06 -28.33 14.29
CA GLU A 130 3.85 -27.53 14.05
C GLU A 130 2.99 -27.34 15.31
N LYS A 131 3.12 -28.22 16.29
CA LYS A 131 2.43 -28.11 17.59
C LYS A 131 2.80 -26.84 18.36
N THR A 132 3.94 -26.22 18.04
CA THR A 132 4.39 -24.96 18.65
C THR A 132 3.91 -23.71 17.90
N HIS A 133 3.22 -23.86 16.77
CA HIS A 133 2.86 -22.73 15.89
C HIS A 133 1.69 -21.90 16.40
N GLY A 134 0.58 -22.56 16.76
CA GLY A 134 -0.71 -21.89 16.96
C GLY A 134 -1.37 -22.09 18.33
N ALA A 135 -0.68 -22.76 19.26
CA ALA A 135 -1.23 -23.10 20.56
C ALA A 135 -0.23 -22.83 21.70
N PRO A 136 -0.69 -22.49 22.92
CA PRO A 136 0.16 -22.49 24.10
C PRO A 136 0.84 -23.85 24.31
N LEU A 137 2.08 -23.86 24.80
CA LEU A 137 2.85 -25.09 25.05
C LEU A 137 2.21 -25.99 26.12
N GLY A 138 1.46 -25.41 27.06
CA GLY A 138 0.89 -26.10 28.22
C GLY A 138 1.86 -26.21 29.40
N ASP A 139 1.33 -26.30 30.62
CA ASP A 139 2.11 -26.12 31.86
C ASP A 139 3.30 -27.08 32.00
N ALA A 140 3.12 -28.35 31.60
CA ALA A 140 4.19 -29.35 31.66
C ALA A 140 5.35 -29.02 30.72
N GLU A 141 5.04 -28.65 29.46
CA GLU A 141 6.07 -28.29 28.49
C GLU A 141 6.71 -26.95 28.83
N ILE A 142 5.96 -26.00 29.38
CA ILE A 142 6.50 -24.73 29.87
C ILE A 142 7.53 -24.97 30.98
N ALA A 143 7.22 -25.83 31.95
CA ALA A 143 8.15 -26.19 33.02
C ALA A 143 9.43 -26.85 32.46
N ALA A 144 9.27 -27.82 31.55
CA ALA A 144 10.40 -28.48 30.90
C ALA A 144 11.23 -27.52 30.04
N THR A 145 10.59 -26.58 29.35
CA THR A 145 11.26 -25.55 28.55
C THR A 145 12.11 -24.65 29.44
N ARG A 146 11.57 -24.19 30.57
CA ARG A 146 12.31 -23.37 31.54
C ARG A 146 13.55 -24.08 32.06
N GLU A 147 13.42 -25.35 32.45
CA GLU A 147 14.56 -26.16 32.87
C GLU A 147 15.60 -26.30 31.74
N ASN A 148 15.17 -26.64 30.53
CA ASN A 148 16.04 -26.87 29.38
C ASN A 148 16.85 -25.64 28.96
N ILE A 149 16.28 -24.43 29.06
CA ILE A 149 16.98 -23.18 28.71
C ILE A 149 17.62 -22.48 29.93
N GLY A 150 17.55 -23.08 31.12
CA GLY A 150 18.10 -22.50 32.35
C GLY A 150 17.36 -21.25 32.84
N TRP A 151 16.05 -21.14 32.58
CA TRP A 151 15.24 -19.98 32.98
C TRP A 151 14.56 -20.19 34.35
N ALA A 152 15.14 -19.60 35.39
CA ALA A 152 14.66 -19.75 36.77
C ALA A 152 13.54 -18.76 37.18
N TYR A 153 13.21 -17.78 36.35
CA TYR A 153 12.29 -16.70 36.71
C TYR A 153 10.81 -17.06 36.51
N ALA A 154 9.94 -16.44 37.30
CA ALA A 154 8.50 -16.67 37.29
C ALA A 154 7.82 -16.17 35.99
N PRO A 155 6.54 -16.53 35.71
CA PRO A 155 5.80 -15.97 34.59
C PRO A 155 5.78 -14.42 34.63
N PHE A 156 6.13 -13.80 33.50
CA PHE A 156 6.19 -12.35 33.32
C PHE A 156 7.22 -11.61 34.17
N GLU A 157 8.16 -12.34 34.79
CA GLU A 157 9.33 -11.75 35.45
C GLU A 157 10.45 -11.56 34.43
N VAL A 158 10.90 -10.32 34.25
CA VAL A 158 12.04 -9.96 33.40
C VAL A 158 13.19 -9.53 34.31
N PRO A 159 14.35 -10.21 34.28
CA PRO A 159 15.52 -9.85 35.08
C PRO A 159 15.99 -8.41 34.84
N ASP A 160 16.48 -7.75 35.89
CA ASP A 160 16.84 -6.34 35.86
C ASP A 160 17.98 -6.03 34.87
N ASP A 161 18.95 -6.92 34.71
CA ASP A 161 20.07 -6.79 33.78
C ASP A 161 19.61 -6.83 32.31
N ILE A 162 18.70 -7.75 31.98
CA ILE A 162 18.06 -7.82 30.65
C ILE A 162 17.22 -6.56 30.41
N LEU A 163 16.38 -6.18 31.38
CA LEU A 163 15.54 -4.98 31.27
C LEU A 163 16.37 -3.70 31.11
N PHE A 164 17.46 -3.58 31.86
CA PHE A 164 18.40 -2.47 31.76
C PHE A 164 19.01 -2.36 30.36
N THR A 165 19.52 -3.47 29.82
CA THR A 165 20.10 -3.52 28.47
C THR A 165 19.12 -3.03 27.39
N TRP A 166 17.84 -3.44 27.47
CA TRP A 166 16.80 -2.98 26.54
C TRP A 166 16.47 -1.49 26.68
N ARG A 167 16.54 -0.95 27.91
CA ARG A 167 16.32 0.48 28.17
C ARG A 167 17.45 1.34 27.62
N GLU A 168 18.71 0.91 27.73
CA GLU A 168 19.86 1.63 27.14
C GLU A 168 19.72 1.77 25.61
N ILE A 169 19.20 0.73 24.94
CA ILE A 169 18.93 0.78 23.49
C ILE A 169 17.86 1.84 23.17
N ALA A 170 16.82 1.96 23.99
CA ALA A 170 15.77 2.96 23.82
C ALA A 170 16.29 4.38 24.03
N GLU A 171 17.13 4.61 25.05
CA GLU A 171 17.76 5.90 25.34
C GLU A 171 18.64 6.40 24.19
N ARG A 172 19.40 5.50 23.54
CA ARG A 172 20.19 5.82 22.35
C ARG A 172 19.33 6.45 21.24
N GLY A 173 18.09 6.01 21.08
CA GLY A 173 17.15 6.53 20.08
C GLY A 173 16.80 8.02 20.27
N GLN A 174 16.81 8.51 21.52
CA GLN A 174 16.48 9.89 21.85
C GLN A 174 17.48 10.88 21.24
N ALA A 175 18.78 10.58 21.34
CA ALA A 175 19.82 11.43 20.76
C ALA A 175 19.71 11.49 19.22
N THR A 176 19.50 10.35 18.56
CA THR A 176 19.29 10.28 17.10
C THR A 176 18.05 11.07 16.67
N ARG A 177 16.95 10.94 17.41
CA ARG A 177 15.72 11.70 17.15
C ARG A 177 15.93 13.20 17.31
N HIS A 178 16.55 13.63 18.41
CA HIS A 178 16.81 15.05 18.66
C HIS A 178 17.71 15.67 17.58
N ALA A 179 18.76 14.95 17.17
CA ALA A 179 19.62 15.38 16.07
C ALA A 179 18.84 15.51 14.75
N TRP A 180 17.91 14.60 14.46
CA TRP A 180 17.04 14.70 13.29
C TRP A 180 16.06 15.89 13.40
N GLU A 181 15.48 16.15 14.57
CA GLU A 181 14.58 17.29 14.79
C GLU A 181 15.31 18.63 14.59
N GLN A 182 16.57 18.72 15.01
CA GLN A 182 17.42 19.89 14.73
C GLN A 182 17.65 20.08 13.22
N ARG A 183 17.94 19.00 12.47
CA ARG A 183 18.07 19.06 11.00
C ARG A 183 16.76 19.49 10.33
N LEU A 184 15.63 18.95 10.79
CA LEU A 184 14.31 19.35 10.30
C LEU A 184 14.03 20.83 10.58
N ALA A 185 14.29 21.28 11.81
CA ALA A 185 14.07 22.67 12.23
C ALA A 185 14.90 23.67 11.40
N ALA A 186 16.12 23.29 11.01
CA ALA A 186 17.01 24.11 10.19
C ALA A 186 16.77 23.99 8.68
N SER A 187 15.97 23.01 8.21
CA SER A 187 15.81 22.75 6.79
C SER A 187 14.89 23.78 6.11
N PRO A 188 15.28 24.33 4.93
CA PRO A 188 14.39 25.19 4.15
C PRO A 188 13.15 24.43 3.61
N ARG A 189 13.16 23.11 3.66
CA ARG A 189 12.07 22.24 3.19
C ARG A 189 11.11 21.81 4.32
N ARG A 190 11.31 22.29 5.55
CA ARG A 190 10.55 21.89 6.73
C ARG A 190 9.03 21.93 6.51
N GLN A 191 8.50 23.09 6.14
CA GLN A 191 7.05 23.27 6.00
C GLN A 191 6.45 22.34 4.95
N ALA A 192 7.13 22.18 3.81
CA ALA A 192 6.69 21.26 2.76
C ALA A 192 6.74 19.80 3.23
N PHE A 193 7.81 19.40 3.92
CA PHE A 193 7.96 18.06 4.48
C PHE A 193 6.89 17.74 5.54
N GLU A 194 6.70 18.62 6.52
CA GLU A 194 5.69 18.46 7.58
C GLU A 194 4.26 18.39 6.98
N SER A 195 3.96 19.24 5.99
CA SER A 195 2.65 19.21 5.30
C SER A 195 2.42 17.91 4.53
N ALA A 196 3.45 17.43 3.82
CA ALA A 196 3.40 16.19 3.07
C ALA A 196 3.19 14.98 4.00
N VAL A 197 3.99 14.88 5.07
CA VAL A 197 3.90 13.77 6.04
C VAL A 197 2.56 13.77 6.77
N ALA A 198 2.01 14.95 7.08
CA ALA A 198 0.67 15.10 7.64
C ALA A 198 -0.45 14.72 6.64
N GLY A 199 -0.13 14.59 5.34
CA GLY A 199 -1.12 14.31 4.30
C GLY A 199 -2.03 15.50 3.99
N ASN A 200 -1.61 16.73 4.30
CA ASN A 200 -2.41 17.92 4.06
C ASN A 200 -2.36 18.31 2.58
N LEU A 201 -3.45 18.09 1.86
CA LEU A 201 -3.59 18.55 0.48
C LEU A 201 -3.78 20.08 0.45
N PRO A 202 -3.10 20.81 -0.45
CA PRO A 202 -3.24 22.26 -0.52
C PRO A 202 -4.64 22.64 -1.01
N GLY A 203 -5.18 23.75 -0.49
CA GLY A 203 -6.51 24.27 -0.87
C GLY A 203 -6.68 24.47 -2.39
N ALA A 204 -5.59 24.80 -3.08
CA ALA A 204 -5.51 24.92 -4.53
C ALA A 204 -6.02 23.68 -5.29
N VAL A 205 -5.93 22.48 -4.72
CA VAL A 205 -6.49 21.25 -5.32
C VAL A 205 -8.01 21.34 -5.42
N PHE A 206 -8.67 21.81 -4.36
CA PHE A 206 -10.12 21.91 -4.31
C PHE A 206 -10.63 23.10 -5.13
N GLU A 207 -9.88 24.20 -5.15
CA GLU A 207 -10.15 25.34 -6.04
C GLU A 207 -10.06 24.93 -7.52
N ALA A 208 -9.03 24.16 -7.89
CA ALA A 208 -8.85 23.65 -9.26
C ALA A 208 -10.00 22.70 -9.67
N LEU A 209 -10.47 21.83 -8.76
CA LEU A 209 -11.63 20.98 -9.02
C LEU A 209 -12.94 21.79 -9.14
N GLY A 210 -13.10 22.86 -8.37
CA GLY A 210 -14.22 23.79 -8.50
C GLY A 210 -14.23 24.49 -9.87
N ALA A 211 -13.09 25.06 -10.27
CA ALA A 211 -12.92 25.70 -11.57
C ALA A 211 -13.16 24.71 -12.74
N PHE A 212 -12.66 23.48 -12.61
CA PHE A 212 -12.88 22.40 -13.57
C PHE A 212 -14.38 22.11 -13.77
N ARG A 213 -15.15 21.98 -12.69
CA ARG A 213 -16.60 21.73 -12.80
C ARG A 213 -17.31 22.88 -13.53
N LYS A 214 -17.01 24.12 -13.17
CA LYS A 214 -17.60 25.30 -13.81
C LYS A 214 -17.33 25.34 -15.32
N GLU A 215 -16.07 25.13 -15.72
CA GLU A 215 -15.67 25.05 -17.12
C GLU A 215 -16.47 23.98 -17.89
N HIS A 216 -16.65 22.80 -17.29
CA HIS A 216 -17.29 21.69 -17.97
C HIS A 216 -18.81 21.75 -18.01
N VAL A 217 -19.44 22.43 -17.05
CA VAL A 217 -20.86 22.80 -17.12
C VAL A 217 -21.11 23.69 -18.34
N GLU A 218 -20.30 24.73 -18.55
CA GLU A 218 -20.44 25.63 -19.71
C GLU A 218 -20.24 24.90 -21.05
N LYS A 219 -19.29 23.95 -21.10
CA LYS A 219 -18.97 23.18 -22.31
C LYS A 219 -19.93 22.04 -22.61
N ALA A 220 -20.80 21.66 -21.68
CA ALA A 220 -21.66 20.47 -21.79
C ALA A 220 -20.88 19.20 -22.21
N THR A 221 -19.77 18.94 -21.51
CA THR A 221 -18.75 17.97 -21.98
C THR A 221 -19.25 16.53 -21.95
N LYS A 222 -19.24 15.85 -23.11
CA LYS A 222 -19.64 14.44 -23.27
C LYS A 222 -18.42 13.53 -23.38
N VAL A 223 -18.12 12.77 -22.34
CA VAL A 223 -16.98 11.84 -22.28
C VAL A 223 -17.32 10.62 -21.42
N ALA A 224 -16.54 9.55 -21.56
CA ALA A 224 -16.59 8.42 -20.62
C ALA A 224 -16.09 8.85 -19.24
N THR A 225 -16.59 8.24 -18.16
CA THR A 225 -16.15 8.66 -16.81
C THR A 225 -14.70 8.29 -16.51
N ARG A 226 -14.10 7.31 -17.21
CA ARG A 226 -12.63 7.11 -17.18
C ARG A 226 -11.86 8.30 -17.74
N LYS A 227 -12.38 8.93 -18.81
CA LYS A 227 -11.77 10.11 -19.42
C LYS A 227 -12.03 11.35 -18.58
N ALA A 228 -13.22 11.48 -18.00
CA ALA A 228 -13.50 12.51 -17.00
C ALA A 228 -12.54 12.40 -15.80
N SER A 229 -12.23 11.18 -15.35
CA SER A 229 -11.28 10.94 -14.26
C SER A 229 -9.86 11.38 -14.62
N GLU A 230 -9.37 11.09 -15.83
CA GLU A 230 -8.09 11.60 -16.32
C GLU A 230 -8.05 13.14 -16.33
N MET A 231 -9.13 13.76 -16.78
CA MET A 231 -9.24 15.22 -16.85
C MET A 231 -9.25 15.87 -15.46
N ALA A 232 -10.02 15.31 -14.51
CA ALA A 232 -10.01 15.73 -13.12
C ALA A 232 -8.63 15.52 -12.46
N LEU A 233 -8.00 14.37 -12.70
CA LEU A 233 -6.61 14.10 -12.29
C LEU A 233 -5.65 15.14 -12.86
N GLY A 234 -5.87 15.63 -14.07
CA GLY A 234 -5.05 16.69 -14.68
C GLY A 234 -5.09 17.98 -13.85
N ALA A 235 -6.27 18.39 -13.39
CA ALA A 235 -6.44 19.54 -12.49
C ALA A 235 -5.79 19.28 -11.12
N ILE A 236 -6.01 18.09 -10.55
CA ILE A 236 -5.46 17.70 -9.24
C ILE A 236 -3.94 17.69 -9.26
N ASN A 237 -3.34 16.97 -10.21
CA ASN A 237 -1.89 16.76 -10.29
C ASN A 237 -1.13 18.03 -10.71
N ALA A 238 -1.80 19.02 -11.31
CA ALA A 238 -1.23 20.34 -11.53
C ALA A 238 -1.20 21.20 -10.25
N ALA A 239 -2.10 20.95 -9.30
CA ALA A 239 -2.24 21.71 -8.06
C ALA A 239 -1.50 21.11 -6.86
N THR A 240 -1.10 19.83 -6.93
CA THR A 240 -0.31 19.17 -5.88
C THR A 240 0.66 18.15 -6.47
N ASP A 241 1.77 17.93 -5.77
CA ASP A 241 2.71 16.84 -6.03
C ASP A 241 2.51 15.65 -5.08
N LEU A 242 1.69 15.78 -4.04
CA LEU A 242 1.46 14.73 -3.02
C LEU A 242 0.73 13.50 -3.57
N THR A 243 0.04 13.63 -4.69
CA THR A 243 -0.59 12.49 -5.37
C THR A 243 0.45 11.65 -6.09
N VAL A 244 0.40 10.33 -5.84
CA VAL A 244 1.24 9.35 -6.53
C VAL A 244 0.33 8.37 -7.25
N GLY A 245 0.44 8.35 -8.58
CA GLY A 245 -0.43 7.57 -9.45
C GLY A 245 0.19 6.26 -9.88
N GLY A 246 -0.63 5.41 -10.50
CA GLY A 246 -0.14 4.25 -11.23
C GLY A 246 -1.25 3.43 -11.88
N SER A 247 -0.85 2.35 -12.53
CA SER A 247 -1.75 1.35 -13.08
C SER A 247 -1.10 -0.03 -13.07
N ALA A 248 -1.92 -1.06 -12.89
CA ALA A 248 -1.52 -2.44 -13.15
C ALA A 248 -1.56 -2.69 -14.67
N ASP A 249 -0.48 -2.29 -15.37
CA ASP A 249 -0.25 -2.40 -16.83
C ASP A 249 -1.30 -1.77 -17.79
N LEU A 250 -2.38 -1.21 -17.24
CA LEU A 250 -3.52 -0.69 -18.00
C LEU A 250 -3.54 0.84 -18.12
N THR A 251 -2.37 1.50 -18.07
CA THR A 251 -2.23 2.97 -18.02
C THR A 251 -3.10 3.70 -19.05
N HIS A 252 -3.05 3.26 -20.32
CA HIS A 252 -3.79 3.91 -21.42
C HIS A 252 -5.26 3.49 -21.51
N SER A 253 -5.63 2.38 -20.87
CA SER A 253 -7.03 1.94 -20.80
C SER A 253 -7.76 2.58 -19.61
N ASN A 254 -7.06 2.76 -18.49
CA ASN A 254 -7.57 3.37 -17.27
C ASN A 254 -7.45 4.91 -17.27
N LEU A 255 -6.51 5.45 -18.05
CA LEU A 255 -6.22 6.89 -18.15
C LEU A 255 -5.80 7.51 -16.80
N THR A 256 -4.87 6.85 -16.10
CA THR A 256 -4.41 7.28 -14.76
C THR A 256 -3.16 8.17 -14.79
N ILE A 257 -2.47 8.27 -15.92
CA ILE A 257 -1.32 9.18 -16.10
C ILE A 257 -1.79 10.51 -16.67
N THR A 258 -1.23 11.61 -16.19
CA THR A 258 -1.56 12.97 -16.67
C THR A 258 -0.31 13.71 -17.11
N LYS A 259 -0.49 14.79 -17.89
CA LYS A 259 0.63 15.59 -18.41
C LYS A 259 1.51 16.11 -17.26
N GLY A 260 2.83 15.93 -17.37
CA GLY A 260 3.79 16.37 -16.36
C GLY A 260 3.95 15.42 -15.17
N MET A 261 3.48 14.17 -15.30
CA MET A 261 3.83 13.11 -14.38
C MET A 261 4.97 12.28 -14.94
N ASP A 262 6.13 12.37 -14.29
CA ASP A 262 7.26 11.50 -14.60
C ASP A 262 7.09 10.13 -13.92
N ARG A 263 7.56 9.09 -14.61
CA ARG A 263 7.57 7.72 -14.10
C ARG A 263 8.59 7.56 -12.98
N ILE A 264 8.32 6.65 -12.07
CA ILE A 264 9.32 6.13 -11.15
C ILE A 264 10.10 5.04 -11.87
N ALA A 265 11.43 5.10 -11.76
CA ALA A 265 12.34 4.15 -12.37
C ALA A 265 13.39 3.69 -11.35
N PRO A 266 14.10 2.58 -11.61
CA PRO A 266 15.24 2.19 -10.81
C PRO A 266 16.26 3.33 -10.80
N ASP A 267 16.79 3.66 -9.62
CA ASP A 267 17.74 4.77 -9.40
C ASP A 267 17.19 6.20 -9.63
N ASP A 268 15.93 6.36 -10.07
CA ASP A 268 15.23 7.64 -10.20
C ASP A 268 13.83 7.59 -9.59
N TYR A 269 13.75 8.06 -8.34
CA TYR A 269 12.52 8.08 -7.54
C TYR A 269 11.89 9.47 -7.44
N ALA A 270 12.33 10.44 -8.25
CA ALA A 270 11.76 11.79 -8.22
C ALA A 270 10.37 11.86 -8.86
N GLY A 271 10.05 10.89 -9.74
CA GLY A 271 8.75 10.75 -10.38
C GLY A 271 7.59 10.48 -9.40
N ARG A 272 6.38 10.40 -9.96
CA ARG A 272 5.15 10.17 -9.20
C ARG A 272 4.15 9.25 -9.90
N TYR A 273 4.60 8.52 -10.91
CA TYR A 273 3.81 7.53 -11.61
C TYR A 273 4.46 6.15 -11.56
N ILE A 274 3.76 5.19 -10.96
CA ILE A 274 4.24 3.82 -10.74
C ILE A 274 3.65 2.90 -11.80
N HIS A 275 4.53 2.21 -12.52
CA HIS A 275 4.15 1.08 -13.37
C HIS A 275 4.21 -0.21 -12.55
N TYR A 276 3.05 -0.67 -12.06
CA TYR A 276 2.99 -1.85 -11.19
C TYR A 276 3.16 -3.17 -11.95
N GLY A 277 2.98 -3.19 -13.27
CA GLY A 277 2.84 -4.42 -14.06
C GLY A 277 1.51 -5.12 -13.80
N ILE A 278 1.34 -6.34 -14.30
CA ILE A 278 0.13 -7.17 -14.10
C ILE A 278 0.17 -7.78 -12.69
N ARG A 279 -0.06 -6.92 -11.69
CA ARG A 279 0.18 -7.18 -10.26
C ARG A 279 -0.86 -6.45 -9.41
N GLU A 280 -2.15 -6.70 -9.61
CA GLU A 280 -3.24 -5.99 -8.94
C GLU A 280 -3.18 -6.10 -7.42
N HIS A 281 -2.87 -7.30 -6.91
CA HIS A 281 -2.80 -7.55 -5.47
C HIS A 281 -1.58 -6.84 -4.85
N GLY A 282 -0.43 -6.96 -5.51
CA GLY A 282 0.81 -6.28 -5.16
C GLY A 282 0.70 -4.75 -5.26
N MET A 283 -0.01 -4.23 -6.27
CA MET A 283 -0.33 -2.81 -6.43
C MET A 283 -1.10 -2.31 -5.21
N ALA A 284 -2.24 -2.94 -4.88
CA ALA A 284 -3.06 -2.51 -3.77
C ALA A 284 -2.32 -2.59 -2.42
N ALA A 285 -1.49 -3.62 -2.20
CA ALA A 285 -0.65 -3.73 -1.01
C ALA A 285 0.50 -2.72 -0.97
N ALA A 286 1.11 -2.40 -2.12
CA ALA A 286 2.12 -1.35 -2.21
C ALA A 286 1.52 0.03 -1.91
N MET A 287 0.32 0.33 -2.43
CA MET A 287 -0.40 1.56 -2.10
C MET A 287 -0.71 1.67 -0.61
N ASN A 288 -1.07 0.56 0.05
CA ASN A 288 -1.19 0.52 1.52
C ASN A 288 0.10 0.92 2.22
N GLY A 289 1.24 0.35 1.81
CA GLY A 289 2.54 0.72 2.38
C GLY A 289 2.92 2.18 2.13
N ILE A 290 2.56 2.74 0.96
CA ILE A 290 2.80 4.15 0.65
C ILE A 290 1.95 5.06 1.55
N ALA A 291 0.66 4.76 1.72
CA ALA A 291 -0.23 5.54 2.57
C ALA A 291 0.21 5.49 4.05
N LEU A 292 0.53 4.29 4.56
CA LEU A 292 0.97 4.08 5.95
C LEU A 292 2.30 4.78 6.28
N HIS A 293 3.18 4.92 5.31
CA HIS A 293 4.43 5.65 5.49
C HIS A 293 4.18 7.15 5.73
N GLY A 294 3.10 7.71 5.18
CA GLY A 294 2.87 9.16 5.10
C GLY A 294 3.69 9.82 4.00
N GLY A 295 3.30 11.05 3.63
CA GLY A 295 3.94 11.82 2.56
C GLY A 295 3.16 11.87 1.24
N PHE A 296 2.27 10.91 1.00
CA PHE A 296 1.60 10.76 -0.30
C PHE A 296 0.13 10.34 -0.18
N VAL A 297 -0.63 10.66 -1.23
CA VAL A 297 -1.99 10.16 -1.46
C VAL A 297 -1.95 9.24 -2.68
N PRO A 298 -1.86 7.91 -2.50
CA PRO A 298 -1.71 6.99 -3.60
C PRO A 298 -3.05 6.75 -4.33
N TYR A 299 -2.99 6.74 -5.65
CA TYR A 299 -4.05 6.23 -6.51
C TYR A 299 -3.51 5.24 -7.54
N GLY A 300 -4.34 4.26 -7.91
CA GLY A 300 -3.93 3.14 -8.75
C GLY A 300 -5.12 2.53 -9.45
N GLY A 301 -4.94 2.14 -10.71
CA GLY A 301 -6.04 1.63 -11.54
C GLY A 301 -5.81 0.26 -12.15
N THR A 302 -6.92 -0.47 -12.28
CA THR A 302 -7.11 -1.67 -13.11
C THR A 302 -8.56 -1.68 -13.63
N PHE A 303 -8.98 -2.70 -14.36
CA PHE A 303 -10.39 -2.90 -14.68
C PHE A 303 -11.16 -3.36 -13.43
N LEU A 304 -12.42 -2.95 -13.30
CA LEU A 304 -13.24 -3.30 -12.13
C LEU A 304 -13.33 -4.81 -11.92
N CYS A 305 -13.35 -5.62 -12.99
CA CYS A 305 -13.37 -7.08 -12.89
C CYS A 305 -12.15 -7.65 -12.15
N PHE A 306 -11.00 -6.96 -12.19
CA PHE A 306 -9.78 -7.39 -11.51
C PHE A 306 -9.67 -6.86 -10.08
N ALA A 307 -10.71 -6.18 -9.57
CA ALA A 307 -10.83 -5.92 -8.13
C ALA A 307 -10.85 -7.23 -7.32
N ASP A 308 -11.27 -8.35 -7.93
CA ASP A 308 -11.20 -9.68 -7.31
C ASP A 308 -9.76 -10.11 -6.99
N TYR A 309 -8.79 -9.79 -7.87
CA TYR A 309 -7.36 -10.05 -7.60
C TYR A 309 -6.83 -9.14 -6.48
N ALA A 310 -7.25 -7.88 -6.44
CA ALA A 310 -6.80 -6.90 -5.45
C ALA A 310 -7.50 -7.00 -4.08
N ARG A 311 -8.55 -7.82 -3.98
CA ARG A 311 -9.56 -7.74 -2.91
C ARG A 311 -8.99 -7.85 -1.50
N GLY A 312 -8.03 -8.75 -1.29
CA GLY A 312 -7.39 -8.96 0.02
C GLY A 312 -6.74 -7.67 0.52
N ALA A 313 -5.91 -7.04 -0.31
CA ALA A 313 -5.27 -5.78 0.01
C ALA A 313 -6.24 -4.60 0.08
N MET A 314 -7.26 -4.53 -0.78
CA MET A 314 -8.31 -3.48 -0.69
C MET A 314 -9.05 -3.53 0.65
N ARG A 315 -9.35 -4.74 1.15
CA ARG A 315 -9.95 -4.93 2.48
C ARG A 315 -9.02 -4.44 3.58
N LEU A 316 -7.71 -4.68 3.48
CA LEU A 316 -6.74 -4.17 4.46
C LEU A 316 -6.68 -2.64 4.45
N SER A 317 -6.78 -1.99 3.29
CA SER A 317 -6.88 -0.53 3.19
C SER A 317 -8.03 0.03 4.01
N ALA A 318 -9.19 -0.62 3.91
CA ALA A 318 -10.40 -0.24 4.63
C ALA A 318 -10.27 -0.50 6.14
N LEU A 319 -9.72 -1.67 6.50
CA LEU A 319 -9.48 -2.05 7.90
C LEU A 319 -8.49 -1.10 8.60
N MET A 320 -7.44 -0.69 7.89
CA MET A 320 -6.41 0.22 8.40
C MET A 320 -6.81 1.71 8.28
N GLY A 321 -7.98 2.01 7.71
CA GLY A 321 -8.48 3.38 7.54
C GLY A 321 -7.60 4.26 6.66
N GLN A 322 -7.00 3.70 5.61
CA GLN A 322 -6.02 4.43 4.79
C GLN A 322 -6.68 5.19 3.64
N ARG A 323 -6.30 6.46 3.43
CA ARG A 323 -6.72 7.27 2.27
C ARG A 323 -6.03 6.79 1.00
N ILE A 324 -6.70 5.88 0.31
CA ILE A 324 -6.23 5.25 -0.93
C ILE A 324 -7.34 5.35 -1.98
N ILE A 325 -7.00 5.68 -3.22
CA ILE A 325 -7.98 5.89 -4.28
C ILE A 325 -7.80 4.85 -5.39
N TYR A 326 -8.76 3.94 -5.50
CA TYR A 326 -8.78 2.91 -6.54
C TYR A 326 -9.56 3.40 -7.76
N VAL A 327 -8.88 3.49 -8.91
CA VAL A 327 -9.46 3.93 -10.19
C VAL A 327 -9.84 2.69 -11.00
N MET A 328 -11.07 2.21 -10.83
CA MET A 328 -11.56 0.95 -11.42
C MET A 328 -12.42 1.23 -12.65
N THR A 329 -11.87 0.99 -13.84
CA THR A 329 -12.55 1.31 -15.11
C THR A 329 -13.26 0.10 -15.74
N HIS A 330 -13.91 0.28 -16.89
CA HIS A 330 -14.62 -0.80 -17.60
C HIS A 330 -15.67 -1.47 -16.71
N ASP A 331 -16.48 -0.65 -16.05
CA ASP A 331 -17.32 -1.02 -14.92
C ASP A 331 -18.51 -1.95 -15.17
N SER A 332 -18.77 -2.34 -16.43
CA SER A 332 -20.01 -3.02 -16.79
C SER A 332 -19.90 -3.74 -18.13
N ILE A 333 -21.01 -4.37 -18.56
CA ILE A 333 -21.22 -4.89 -19.93
C ILE A 333 -20.95 -3.86 -21.03
N GLY A 334 -20.96 -2.55 -20.70
CA GLY A 334 -20.61 -1.48 -21.62
C GLY A 334 -19.17 -1.53 -22.14
N LEU A 335 -18.31 -2.41 -21.60
CA LEU A 335 -17.01 -2.67 -22.20
C LEU A 335 -17.09 -3.40 -23.54
N GLY A 336 -18.14 -4.19 -23.81
CA GLY A 336 -18.33 -4.88 -25.09
C GLY A 336 -17.57 -6.21 -25.22
N GLU A 337 -16.74 -6.31 -26.23
CA GLU A 337 -16.31 -7.56 -26.87
C GLU A 337 -15.37 -8.45 -26.04
N ASP A 338 -14.72 -7.95 -24.99
CA ASP A 338 -13.86 -8.79 -24.13
C ASP A 338 -14.69 -9.83 -23.34
N GLY A 339 -16.02 -9.64 -23.28
CA GLY A 339 -16.96 -10.67 -22.85
C GLY A 339 -17.02 -10.88 -21.32
N PRO A 340 -17.70 -11.96 -20.87
CA PRO A 340 -18.11 -12.12 -19.48
C PRO A 340 -16.95 -12.25 -18.48
N THR A 341 -15.75 -12.62 -18.93
CA THR A 341 -14.56 -12.68 -18.06
C THR A 341 -14.06 -11.29 -17.64
N HIS A 342 -14.43 -10.24 -18.38
CA HIS A 342 -14.03 -8.86 -18.11
C HIS A 342 -15.18 -7.97 -17.64
N GLN A 343 -16.42 -8.44 -17.76
CA GLN A 343 -17.62 -7.65 -17.49
C GLN A 343 -18.03 -7.78 -16.02
N PRO A 344 -17.88 -6.73 -15.19
CA PRO A 344 -18.30 -6.77 -13.80
C PRO A 344 -19.83 -6.87 -13.66
N VAL A 345 -20.31 -7.70 -12.74
CA VAL A 345 -21.75 -7.87 -12.44
C VAL A 345 -22.04 -7.61 -10.95
N GLU A 346 -21.49 -8.44 -10.08
CA GLU A 346 -21.62 -8.43 -8.60
C GLU A 346 -20.70 -7.42 -7.90
N HIS A 347 -19.72 -6.88 -8.62
CA HIS A 347 -18.59 -6.17 -8.03
C HIS A 347 -19.01 -4.92 -7.23
N LEU A 348 -20.00 -4.17 -7.71
CA LEU A 348 -20.56 -3.04 -6.95
C LEU A 348 -21.18 -3.47 -5.61
N ALA A 349 -21.91 -4.58 -5.59
CA ALA A 349 -22.52 -5.10 -4.37
C ALA A 349 -21.44 -5.59 -3.40
N MET A 350 -20.44 -6.32 -3.91
CA MET A 350 -19.28 -6.77 -3.15
C MET A 350 -18.52 -5.61 -2.49
N LEU A 351 -18.21 -4.56 -3.26
CA LEU A 351 -17.49 -3.40 -2.75
C LEU A 351 -18.33 -2.63 -1.73
N ARG A 352 -19.64 -2.43 -1.98
CA ARG A 352 -20.55 -1.78 -1.02
C ARG A 352 -20.71 -2.55 0.28
N ALA A 353 -20.61 -3.88 0.23
CA ALA A 353 -20.67 -4.73 1.41
C ALA A 353 -19.36 -4.72 2.23
N THR A 354 -18.26 -4.16 1.69
CA THR A 354 -17.00 -4.04 2.41
C THR A 354 -17.06 -2.87 3.40
N PRO A 355 -16.91 -3.12 4.71
CA PRO A 355 -16.96 -2.05 5.71
C PRO A 355 -15.86 -1.01 5.48
N ASN A 356 -16.15 0.25 5.79
CA ASN A 356 -15.21 1.38 5.70
C ASN A 356 -14.56 1.56 4.30
N LEU A 357 -15.33 1.33 3.24
CA LEU A 357 -14.92 1.56 1.85
C LEU A 357 -15.93 2.48 1.15
N ASN A 358 -15.49 3.64 0.67
CA ASN A 358 -16.35 4.46 -0.18
C ASN A 358 -16.41 3.85 -1.58
N VAL A 359 -17.61 3.78 -2.17
CA VAL A 359 -17.81 3.26 -3.53
C VAL A 359 -18.61 4.28 -4.32
N PHE A 360 -17.93 4.93 -5.26
CA PHE A 360 -18.48 5.97 -6.11
C PHE A 360 -18.61 5.47 -7.54
N ARG A 361 -19.80 5.59 -8.12
CA ARG A 361 -20.06 5.28 -9.54
C ARG A 361 -20.66 6.52 -10.22
N PRO A 362 -19.82 7.51 -10.59
CA PRO A 362 -20.31 8.76 -11.15
C PRO A 362 -20.99 8.56 -12.51
N ALA A 363 -22.02 9.34 -12.78
CA ALA A 363 -22.81 9.30 -14.01
C ALA A 363 -22.24 10.17 -15.14
N ASP A 364 -21.48 11.22 -14.81
CA ASP A 364 -20.92 12.16 -15.77
C ASP A 364 -19.61 12.83 -15.31
N ILE A 365 -19.14 13.82 -16.07
CA ILE A 365 -17.90 14.56 -15.79
C ILE A 365 -17.94 15.37 -14.49
N ILE A 366 -19.10 15.91 -14.13
CA ILE A 366 -19.26 16.73 -12.92
C ILE A 366 -19.24 15.84 -11.69
N GLU A 367 -20.04 14.77 -11.68
CA GLU A 367 -20.01 13.78 -10.59
C GLU A 367 -18.64 13.13 -10.46
N THR A 368 -17.92 12.89 -11.56
CA THR A 368 -16.57 12.32 -11.48
C THR A 368 -15.61 13.25 -10.73
N ALA A 369 -15.66 14.56 -10.98
CA ALA A 369 -14.85 15.54 -10.25
C ALA A 369 -15.30 15.68 -8.79
N GLU A 370 -16.61 15.67 -8.52
CA GLU A 370 -17.19 15.66 -7.18
C GLU A 370 -16.72 14.43 -6.37
N CYS A 371 -16.71 13.24 -6.97
CA CYS A 371 -16.25 12.01 -6.33
C CYS A 371 -14.74 12.00 -6.06
N TRP A 372 -13.92 12.56 -6.96
CA TRP A 372 -12.49 12.76 -6.69
C TRP A 372 -12.26 13.70 -5.50
N GLU A 373 -13.00 14.80 -5.42
CA GLU A 373 -12.95 15.71 -4.28
C GLU A 373 -13.29 14.99 -2.96
N LEU A 374 -14.35 14.19 -2.94
CA LEU A 374 -14.74 13.39 -1.78
C LEU A 374 -13.67 12.36 -1.41
N ALA A 375 -13.10 11.68 -2.40
CA ALA A 375 -12.04 10.69 -2.18
C ALA A 375 -10.77 11.31 -1.57
N LEU A 376 -10.38 12.51 -2.02
CA LEU A 376 -9.22 13.24 -1.50
C LEU A 376 -9.44 13.77 -0.07
N LYS A 377 -10.67 14.19 0.26
CA LYS A 377 -11.08 14.63 1.60
C LYS A 377 -11.27 13.47 2.59
N SER A 378 -11.34 12.24 2.10
CA SER A 378 -11.60 11.04 2.90
C SER A 378 -10.33 10.50 3.56
N GLU A 379 -9.88 11.13 4.65
CA GLU A 379 -8.60 10.84 5.30
C GLU A 379 -8.53 9.48 6.02
N ASN A 380 -9.67 8.91 6.42
CA ASN A 380 -9.75 7.72 7.28
C ASN A 380 -10.35 6.48 6.61
N ARG A 381 -10.47 6.48 5.28
CA ARG A 381 -10.95 5.33 4.52
C ARG A 381 -10.58 5.39 3.03
N PRO A 382 -10.40 4.24 2.38
CA PRO A 382 -10.20 4.17 0.94
C PRO A 382 -11.48 4.48 0.15
N SER A 383 -11.29 4.85 -1.11
CA SER A 383 -12.35 5.13 -2.06
C SER A 383 -12.14 4.36 -3.36
N VAL A 384 -13.22 3.81 -3.92
CA VAL A 384 -13.24 3.20 -5.26
C VAL A 384 -14.05 4.09 -6.19
N LEU A 385 -13.41 4.54 -7.26
CA LEU A 385 -14.05 5.22 -8.38
C LEU A 385 -14.33 4.18 -9.46
N VAL A 386 -15.62 3.93 -9.72
CA VAL A 386 -16.11 2.94 -10.68
C VAL A 386 -16.51 3.64 -11.97
N LEU A 387 -15.76 3.40 -13.05
CA LEU A 387 -15.74 4.28 -14.23
C LEU A 387 -16.04 3.54 -15.54
N SER A 388 -16.79 4.19 -16.43
CA SER A 388 -17.24 3.63 -17.70
C SER A 388 -16.14 3.61 -18.77
N ARG A 389 -16.24 2.66 -19.72
CA ARG A 389 -15.45 2.66 -20.96
C ARG A 389 -16.04 3.64 -21.98
N GLN A 390 -17.36 3.62 -22.10
CA GLN A 390 -18.19 4.31 -23.07
C GLN A 390 -18.53 5.74 -22.67
N ASN A 391 -18.74 6.61 -23.67
CA ASN A 391 -19.11 8.00 -23.44
C ASN A 391 -20.50 8.15 -22.83
N LEU A 392 -20.63 9.07 -21.88
CA LEU A 392 -21.88 9.43 -21.24
C LEU A 392 -22.18 10.92 -21.48
N PRO A 393 -23.47 11.31 -21.61
CA PRO A 393 -23.84 12.72 -21.64
C PRO A 393 -23.56 13.39 -20.28
N MET A 394 -23.33 14.71 -20.28
CA MET A 394 -23.37 15.49 -19.05
C MET A 394 -24.82 15.69 -18.62
N LEU A 395 -25.17 15.24 -17.42
CA LEU A 395 -26.51 15.33 -16.85
C LEU A 395 -26.62 16.46 -15.83
N ARG A 396 -25.52 16.79 -15.13
CA ARG A 396 -25.44 17.94 -14.23
C ARG A 396 -25.25 19.23 -15.02
N GLN A 397 -26.37 19.90 -15.30
CA GLN A 397 -26.44 21.08 -16.17
C GLN A 397 -26.42 22.42 -15.43
N THR A 398 -26.59 22.43 -14.12
CA THR A 398 -26.59 23.64 -13.31
C THR A 398 -25.27 23.79 -12.58
N ASP A 399 -24.65 24.96 -12.72
CA ASP A 399 -23.50 25.35 -11.92
C ASP A 399 -23.92 25.50 -10.45
N SER A 400 -23.16 24.90 -9.55
CA SER A 400 -23.41 24.95 -8.11
C SER A 400 -22.09 24.72 -7.38
N ASP A 401 -21.84 25.52 -6.35
CA ASP A 401 -20.72 25.30 -5.44
C ASP A 401 -20.92 24.06 -4.55
N GLU A 402 -22.15 23.55 -4.45
CA GLU A 402 -22.47 22.35 -3.68
C GLU A 402 -22.03 21.07 -4.42
N ASN A 403 -21.16 20.29 -3.78
CA ASN A 403 -20.85 18.92 -4.20
C ASN A 403 -22.01 17.99 -3.84
N ARG A 404 -23.01 17.85 -4.73
CA ARG A 404 -24.23 17.07 -4.43
C ARG A 404 -23.95 15.57 -4.31
N SER A 405 -22.89 15.05 -4.94
CA SER A 405 -22.46 13.66 -4.74
C SER A 405 -22.11 13.34 -3.27
N SER A 406 -21.84 14.33 -2.41
CA SER A 406 -21.57 14.10 -0.98
C SER A 406 -22.76 13.51 -0.23
N GLN A 407 -23.98 13.67 -0.75
CA GLN A 407 -25.21 13.14 -0.15
C GLN A 407 -25.38 11.63 -0.41
N GLY A 408 -24.54 11.02 -1.25
CA GLY A 408 -24.64 9.63 -1.69
C GLY A 408 -25.75 9.39 -2.73
N ALA A 409 -26.92 10.00 -2.55
CA ALA A 409 -28.00 10.06 -3.53
C ALA A 409 -28.69 11.42 -3.47
N TYR A 410 -29.11 11.94 -4.63
CA TYR A 410 -29.81 13.23 -4.73
C TYR A 410 -30.75 13.27 -5.94
N ILE A 411 -31.69 14.21 -5.95
CA ILE A 411 -32.67 14.39 -7.04
C ILE A 411 -31.98 15.08 -8.22
N LEU A 412 -31.67 14.34 -9.29
CA LEU A 412 -31.04 14.90 -10.47
C LEU A 412 -31.99 15.78 -11.30
N ARG A 413 -33.25 15.37 -11.41
CA ARG A 413 -34.29 16.08 -12.16
C ARG A 413 -35.63 15.94 -11.47
N GLU A 414 -36.26 17.07 -11.16
CA GLU A 414 -37.62 17.11 -10.65
C GLU A 414 -38.65 16.93 -11.78
N PRO A 415 -39.82 16.34 -11.51
CA PRO A 415 -40.92 16.34 -12.46
C PRO A 415 -41.39 17.78 -12.74
N PRO A 416 -41.90 18.09 -13.95
CA PRO A 416 -42.38 19.44 -14.29
C PRO A 416 -43.55 19.94 -13.41
N GLU A 417 -44.31 19.02 -12.82
CA GLU A 417 -45.40 19.31 -11.88
C GLU A 417 -45.28 18.38 -10.67
N HIS A 418 -45.48 18.92 -9.46
CA HIS A 418 -45.67 18.10 -8.27
C HIS A 418 -46.92 17.25 -8.46
N ARG A 419 -46.75 15.93 -8.64
CA ARG A 419 -47.87 15.00 -8.49
C ARG A 419 -48.33 15.11 -7.03
N ALA A 420 -49.47 15.76 -6.80
CA ALA A 420 -50.19 15.67 -5.53
C ALA A 420 -50.46 14.17 -5.30
N VAL A 421 -49.83 13.60 -4.28
CA VAL A 421 -50.05 12.22 -3.84
C VAL A 421 -51.27 12.20 -2.93
#